data_AF-X1FKJ5-F1
#
_entry.id   AF-X1FKJ5-F1
#
_cell.length_a   1.000
_cell.length_b   1.000
_cell.length_c   1.000
_cell.angle_alpha   90.00
_cell.angle_beta   90.00
_cell.angle_gamma   90.00
#
_symmetry.space_group_name_H-M   'P 1'
#
loop_
_entity.id
_entity.type
_entity.pdbx_description
1 polymer ?
#
loop_
_entity_poly.entity_id
_entity_poly.type
_entity_poly.pdbx_seq_one_letter_code
_entity_poly.pdbx_strand_id
1 'polypeptide(L)' 'MEQDKKEICSIRIMFPVESDEQAIDYKKKIAAALADNPDAHMEFRLTDIPISVKPKNDMRN' A
#
# COMPACT_ATOMS: atom_id res chain seq x y z
N MET A 1 9.47 -35.58 7.10
CA MET A 1 10.08 -34.25 7.29
C MET A 1 8.97 -33.25 7.11
N GLU A 2 8.46 -32.72 8.21
CA GLU A 2 7.44 -31.67 8.20
C GLU A 2 8.13 -30.41 7.64
N GLN A 3 7.74 -29.96 6.46
CA GLN A 3 8.24 -28.71 5.92
C GLN A 3 7.70 -27.61 6.84
N ASP A 4 8.57 -26.93 7.59
CA ASP A 4 8.27 -25.71 8.32
C ASP A 4 7.42 -24.80 7.40
N LYS A 5 6.13 -24.70 7.69
CA LYS A 5 5.21 -23.84 6.93
C LYS A 5 5.58 -22.39 7.25
N LYS A 6 6.46 -21.82 6.45
CA LYS A 6 6.73 -20.39 6.47
C LYS A 6 5.50 -19.67 5.89
N GLU A 7 4.82 -18.89 6.72
CA GLU A 7 3.71 -18.04 6.31
C GLU A 7 4.22 -16.63 5.99
N ILE A 8 3.67 -16.01 4.95
CA ILE A 8 4.01 -14.63 4.57
C ILE A 8 2.89 -13.73 5.06
N CYS A 9 3.23 -12.73 5.87
CA CYS A 9 2.30 -11.66 6.24
C CYS A 9 2.38 -10.52 5.21
N SER A 10 1.29 -10.28 4.49
CA SER A 10 1.19 -9.23 3.47
C SER A 10 0.13 -8.19 3.86
N ILE A 11 0.49 -6.91 3.88
CA ILE A 11 -0.40 -5.80 4.19
C ILE A 11 -0.32 -4.77 3.08
N ARG A 12 -1.48 -4.35 2.53
CA ARG A 12 -1.58 -3.27 1.55
C ARG A 12 -2.29 -2.07 2.18
N ILE A 13 -1.58 -0.96 2.33
CA ILE A 13 -2.08 0.28 2.92
C ILE A 13 -2.14 1.34 1.81
N MET A 14 -3.30 1.98 1.62
CA MET A 14 -3.50 3.01 0.60
C MET A 14 -4.25 4.20 1.21
N PHE A 15 -3.68 5.39 1.06
CA PHE A 15 -4.29 6.65 1.50
C PHE A 15 -3.77 7.79 0.62
N PRO A 16 -4.55 8.87 0.44
CA PRO A 16 -4.08 10.05 -0.27
C PRO A 16 -2.94 10.71 0.51
N VAL A 17 -1.95 11.22 -0.21
CA VAL A 17 -0.89 12.08 0.32
C VAL A 17 -1.01 13.46 -0.29
N GLU A 18 -0.69 14.49 0.48
CA GLU A 18 -0.72 15.88 0.05
C GLU A 18 0.55 16.28 -0.70
N SER A 19 1.66 15.60 -0.42
CA SER A 19 2.96 15.82 -1.09
C SER A 19 3.86 14.58 -1.08
N ASP A 20 4.89 14.62 -1.91
CA ASP A 20 5.93 13.59 -1.96
C ASP A 20 6.69 13.50 -0.63
N GLU A 21 6.93 14.63 0.06
CA GLU A 21 7.61 14.61 1.37
C GLU A 21 6.79 13.86 2.41
N GLN A 22 5.47 14.08 2.43
CA GLN A 22 4.57 13.35 3.33
C GLN A 22 4.63 11.84 3.07
N ALA A 23 4.67 11.44 1.81
CA ALA A 23 4.77 10.03 1.42
C ALA A 23 6.10 9.40 1.86
N ILE A 24 7.22 10.13 1.70
CA ILE A 24 8.55 9.71 2.15
C ILE A 24 8.60 9.57 3.67
N ASP A 25 7.96 10.47 4.42
CA ASP A 25 7.92 10.40 5.87
C ASP A 25 7.15 9.18 6.37
N TYR A 26 6.03 8.83 5.74
CA TYR A 26 5.32 7.59 6.04
C TYR A 26 6.17 6.36 5.71
N LYS A 27 6.87 6.34 4.57
CA LYS A 27 7.81 5.26 4.22
C LYS A 27 8.85 5.04 5.31
N LYS A 28 9.47 6.12 5.81
CA LYS A 28 10.48 6.04 6.88
C LYS A 28 9.91 5.50 8.18
N LYS A 29 8.73 5.97 8.58
CA LYS A 29 8.05 5.51 9.81
C LYS A 29 7.71 4.02 9.76
N ILE A 30 7.21 3.54 8.61
CA ILE A 30 6.87 2.12 8.41
C ILE A 30 8.15 1.27 8.38
N ALA A 31 9.19 1.71 7.67
CA ALA A 31 10.48 1.02 7.64
C ALA A 31 11.11 0.90 9.04
N ALA A 32 11.02 1.96 9.86
CA ALA A 32 11.49 1.94 11.25
C ALA A 32 10.68 0.95 12.11
N ALA A 33 9.35 0.90 11.93
CA ALA A 33 8.49 -0.03 12.65
C ALA A 33 8.76 -1.51 12.30
N LEU A 34 9.31 -1.78 11.11
CA LEU A 34 9.66 -3.12 10.64
C LEU A 34 11.16 -3.44 10.79
N ALA A 35 11.95 -2.54 11.40
CA ALA A 35 13.41 -2.66 11.45
C ALA A 35 13.89 -3.93 12.19
N ASP A 36 13.09 -4.45 13.11
CA ASP A 36 13.42 -5.65 13.89
C ASP A 36 13.19 -6.96 13.11
N ASN A 37 12.58 -6.90 11.92
CA ASN A 37 12.37 -8.06 11.05
C ASN A 37 13.33 -7.99 9.84
N PRO A 38 14.44 -8.74 9.84
CA PRO A 38 15.42 -8.71 8.75
C PRO A 38 14.89 -9.28 7.43
N ASP A 39 13.81 -10.06 7.47
CA ASP A 39 13.15 -10.62 6.29
C ASP A 39 12.04 -9.71 5.74
N ALA A 40 11.74 -8.58 6.40
CA ALA A 40 10.71 -7.66 5.95
C ALA A 40 11.14 -6.94 4.67
N HIS A 41 10.39 -7.16 3.59
CA HIS A 41 10.50 -6.41 2.36
C HIS A 41 9.33 -5.44 2.20
N MET A 42 9.63 -4.16 2.00
CA MET A 42 8.61 -3.13 1.77
C MET A 42 8.66 -2.62 0.34
N GLU A 43 7.54 -2.78 -0.36
CA GLU A 43 7.31 -2.17 -1.66
C GLU A 43 6.60 -0.82 -1.49
N PHE A 44 7.18 0.25 -2.01
CA PHE A 44 6.63 1.60 -1.93
C PHE A 44 6.42 2.18 -3.33
N ARG A 45 5.21 2.62 -3.64
CA ARG A 45 4.84 3.25 -4.91
C ARG A 45 3.83 4.37 -4.69
N LEU A 46 3.99 5.46 -5.43
CA LEU A 46 2.96 6.48 -5.59
C LEU A 46 2.15 6.16 -6.85
N THR A 47 0.83 6.25 -6.75
CA THR A 47 -0.09 6.02 -7.85
C THR A 47 -1.20 7.06 -7.81
N ASP A 48 -1.66 7.51 -8.97
CA ASP A 48 -2.82 8.37 -9.05
C ASP A 48 -4.04 7.68 -8.46
N ILE A 49 -4.85 8.44 -7.73
CA ILE A 49 -6.13 7.94 -7.21
C ILE A 49 -7.02 7.65 -8.42
N PRO A 50 -7.49 6.41 -8.60
CA PRO A 50 -8.40 6.10 -9.69
C PRO A 50 -9.68 6.92 -9.50
N ILE A 51 -9.88 7.92 -10.36
CA ILE A 51 -11.12 8.68 -10.42
C ILE A 51 -12.17 7.69 -10.92
N SER A 52 -12.99 7.15 -10.03
CA SER A 52 -14.16 6.36 -10.44
C SER A 52 -15.17 7.31 -11.07
N VAL A 53 -15.01 7.58 -12.36
CA VAL A 53 -16.09 8.12 -13.19
C VAL A 53 -17.17 7.05 -13.23
N LYS A 54 -18.16 7.15 -12.32
CA LYS A 54 -19.41 6.40 -12.50
C LYS A 54 -19.95 6.77 -13.87
N PRO A 55 -20.19 5.80 -14.78
CA PRO A 55 -20.86 6.12 -16.03
C PRO A 55 -22.21 6.75 -15.68
N LYS A 56 -22.48 7.96 -16.21
CA LYS A 56 -23.82 8.53 -16.22
C LYS A 56 -24.70 7.49 -16.89
N ASN A 57 -25.56 6.84 -16.12
CA ASN A 57 -26.61 6.01 -16.66
C ASN A 57 -27.57 6.98 -17.36
N ASP A 58 -27.34 7.22 -18.66
CA ASP A 58 -28.20 8.05 -19.47
C ASP A 58 -29.61 7.47 -19.40
N MET A 59 -30.46 8.24 -18.73
CA MET A 59 -31.87 8.03 -18.54
C MET A 59 -32.50 7.83 -19.91
N ARG A 60 -32.72 6.58 -20.31
CA ARG A 60 -33.54 6.27 -21.48
C ARG A 60 -34.97 6.63 -21.13
N ASN A 61 -35.42 7.74 -21.72
CA ASN A 61 -36.82 8.10 -21.89
C ASN A 61 -37.58 7.03 -22.68
#